data_AF-A0A9E5M847-F1
#
_entry.id   AF-A0A9E5M847-F1
#
_cell.length_a   1.000
_cell.length_b   1.000
_cell.length_c   1.000
_cell.angle_alpha   90.00
_cell.angle_beta   90.00
_cell.angle_gamma   90.00
#
_symmetry.space_group_name_H-M   'P 1'
#
loop_
_entity.id
_entity.type
_entity.pdbx_description
1 polymer ?
#
loop_
_entity_poly.entity_id
_entity_poly.type
_entity_poly.pdbx_seq_one_letter_code
_entity_poly.pdbx_strand_id
1 'polypeptide(L)'
;MSITWQTPALSAQRVQDICSQFDLRNLPADFLANPYPVYAALRETTPIKQMPDGSFFLTRHADLVAVYKDAAKFSSDKRIEFAPKYNHEPFNQAPFAKPGQDAPLFEHHTNSLVFNDAPRHTRVRKLIMGA
;
A
#
# COMPACT_ATOMS: atom_id res chain seq x y z
N MET A 1 3.65 30.72 -20.98
CA MET A 1 4.60 30.31 -19.90
C MET A 1 4.86 28.82 -20.07
N SER A 2 6.06 28.42 -20.47
CA SER A 2 6.43 26.99 -20.56
C SER A 2 6.88 26.51 -19.19
N ILE A 3 6.13 25.59 -18.58
CA ILE A 3 6.55 24.89 -17.35
C ILE A 3 7.51 23.78 -17.78
N THR A 4 8.76 23.86 -17.35
CA THR A 4 9.74 22.76 -17.50
C THR A 4 9.61 21.87 -16.27
N TRP A 5 9.16 20.65 -16.45
CA TRP A 5 9.08 19.65 -15.38
C TRP A 5 10.48 19.11 -15.09
N GLN A 6 11.24 19.79 -14.24
CA GLN A 6 12.54 19.33 -13.79
C GLN A 6 12.41 18.67 -12.43
N THR A 7 12.75 17.38 -12.34
CA THR A 7 12.78 16.64 -11.08
C THR A 7 13.87 17.23 -10.17
N PRO A 8 13.53 17.69 -8.95
CA PRO A 8 14.52 18.30 -8.07
C PRO A 8 15.54 17.27 -7.61
N ALA A 9 16.81 17.64 -7.61
CA ALA A 9 17.88 16.78 -7.11
C ALA A 9 17.86 16.71 -5.58
N LEU A 10 18.20 15.54 -5.03
CA LEU A 10 18.46 15.35 -3.60
C LEU A 10 19.96 15.24 -3.37
N SER A 11 20.48 15.91 -2.34
CA SER A 11 21.87 15.72 -1.93
C SER A 11 22.06 14.33 -1.31
N ALA A 12 23.28 13.79 -1.37
CA ALA A 12 23.60 12.50 -0.76
C ALA A 12 23.27 12.48 0.75
N GLN A 13 23.60 13.55 1.47
CA GLN A 13 23.26 13.69 2.89
C GLN A 13 21.75 13.60 3.12
N ARG A 14 20.97 14.35 2.32
CA ARG A 14 19.52 14.35 2.47
C ARG A 14 18.90 12.98 2.18
N VAL A 15 19.43 12.25 1.20
CA VAL A 15 19.03 10.86 0.92
C VAL A 15 19.25 9.98 2.15
N GLN A 16 20.42 10.07 2.80
CA GLN A 16 20.71 9.29 4.01
C GLN A 16 19.80 9.66 5.17
N ASP A 17 19.53 10.96 5.38
CA ASP A 17 18.61 11.42 6.42
C ASP A 17 17.22 10.80 6.21
N ILE A 18 16.69 10.84 4.98
CA ILE A 18 15.40 10.23 4.65
C ILE A 18 15.42 8.71 4.86
N CYS A 19 16.49 8.01 4.45
CA CYS A 19 16.59 6.57 4.64
C CYS A 19 16.54 6.17 6.12
N SER A 20 17.23 6.93 6.98
CA SER A 20 17.30 6.66 8.42
C SER A 20 15.95 6.78 9.14
N GLN A 21 15.09 7.68 8.65
CA GLN A 21 13.79 8.00 9.25
C GLN A 21 12.62 7.56 8.34
N PHE A 22 12.87 6.65 7.39
CA PHE A 22 11.89 6.31 6.36
C PHE A 22 10.61 5.72 6.98
N ASP A 23 9.49 6.40 6.75
CA ASP A 23 8.14 6.00 7.15
C ASP A 23 7.15 6.45 6.06
N LEU A 24 6.42 5.51 5.46
CA LEU A 24 5.41 5.79 4.43
C LEU A 24 4.27 6.68 4.94
N ARG A 25 4.05 6.73 6.26
CA ARG A 25 3.03 7.56 6.89
C ARG A 25 3.49 9.01 7.10
N ASN A 26 4.78 9.30 6.92
CA ASN A 26 5.38 10.60 7.17
C ASN A 26 6.51 10.89 6.17
N LEU A 27 6.16 11.02 4.89
CA LEU A 27 7.11 11.28 3.81
C LEU A 27 7.34 12.79 3.61
N PRO A 28 8.60 13.25 3.52
CA PRO A 28 8.87 14.66 3.26
C PRO A 28 8.59 15.02 1.80
N ALA A 29 8.26 16.29 1.54
CA ALA A 29 7.86 16.76 0.22
C ALA A 29 8.93 16.56 -0.87
N ASP A 30 10.20 16.63 -0.50
CA ASP A 30 11.33 16.42 -1.39
C ASP A 30 11.49 14.94 -1.81
N PHE A 31 11.17 13.99 -0.94
CA PHE A 31 11.01 12.58 -1.32
C PHE A 31 9.86 12.41 -2.32
N LEU A 32 8.70 13.01 -2.08
CA LEU A 32 7.55 12.91 -2.98
C LEU A 32 7.86 13.49 -4.36
N ALA A 33 8.67 14.55 -4.42
CA ALA A 33 9.11 15.15 -5.67
C ALA A 33 10.17 14.32 -6.41
N ASN A 34 11.04 13.60 -5.69
CA ASN A 34 12.07 12.73 -6.28
C ASN A 34 12.42 11.54 -5.37
N PRO A 35 11.68 10.42 -5.45
CA PRO A 35 11.89 9.30 -4.53
C PRO A 35 13.03 8.36 -4.96
N TYR A 36 13.48 8.45 -6.22
CA TYR A 36 14.38 7.46 -6.82
C TYR A 36 15.76 7.37 -6.14
N PRO A 37 16.42 8.47 -5.74
CA PRO A 37 17.67 8.40 -4.99
C PRO A 37 17.52 7.65 -3.66
N VAL A 38 16.38 7.82 -2.97
CA VAL A 38 16.08 7.13 -1.71
C VAL A 38 15.80 5.65 -1.95
N TYR A 39 15.03 5.30 -2.99
CA TYR A 39 14.84 3.90 -3.37
C TYR A 39 16.16 3.21 -3.74
N ALA A 40 17.07 3.91 -4.42
CA ALA A 40 18.39 3.39 -4.74
C ALA A 40 19.20 3.10 -3.48
N ALA A 41 19.29 4.07 -2.57
CA ALA A 41 20.02 3.92 -1.31
C ALA A 41 19.43 2.80 -0.42
N LEU A 42 18.11 2.72 -0.26
CA LEU A 42 17.46 1.66 0.50
C LEU A 42 17.70 0.28 -0.11
N ARG A 43 17.62 0.15 -1.43
CA ARG A 43 17.85 -1.13 -2.13
C ARG A 43 19.26 -1.70 -1.92
N GLU A 44 20.24 -0.82 -1.81
CA GLU A 44 21.64 -1.17 -1.59
C GLU A 44 21.93 -1.49 -0.12
N THR A 45 21.39 -0.69 0.81
CA THR A 45 21.79 -0.74 2.23
C THR A 45 20.81 -1.47 3.14
N THR A 46 19.49 -1.31 2.91
CA THR A 46 18.41 -1.84 3.76
C THR A 46 17.23 -2.30 2.90
N PRO A 47 17.40 -3.38 2.11
CA PRO A 47 16.46 -3.72 1.03
C PRO A 47 15.07 -4.15 1.51
N ILE A 48 15.00 -4.66 2.74
CA ILE A 48 13.77 -4.98 3.48
C ILE A 48 13.78 -4.08 4.71
N LYS A 49 13.10 -2.93 4.64
CA LYS A 49 13.06 -1.94 5.71
C LYS A 49 11.81 -2.16 6.56
N GLN A 50 11.99 -2.47 7.84
CA GLN A 50 10.88 -2.48 8.79
C GLN A 50 10.42 -1.05 9.10
N MET A 51 9.11 -0.84 9.09
CA MET A 51 8.41 0.42 9.36
C MET A 51 7.99 0.52 10.84
N PRO A 52 7.72 1.73 11.37
CA PRO A 52 7.31 1.90 12.77
C PRO A 52 6.02 1.16 13.15
N ASP A 53 5.11 0.96 12.20
CA ASP A 53 3.86 0.20 12.40
C ASP A 53 4.03 -1.32 12.29
N GLY A 54 5.26 -1.81 12.13
CA GLY A 54 5.59 -3.22 12.01
C GLY A 54 5.49 -3.77 10.59
N SER A 55 5.03 -2.97 9.61
CA SER A 55 5.04 -3.37 8.20
C SER A 55 6.46 -3.38 7.62
N PHE A 56 6.61 -3.93 6.41
CA PHE A 56 7.89 -3.99 5.71
C PHE A 56 7.81 -3.28 4.36
N PHE A 57 8.83 -2.48 4.05
CA PHE A 57 9.03 -1.84 2.76
C PHE A 57 10.12 -2.58 1.98
N LEU A 58 9.76 -3.10 0.80
CA LEU A 58 10.61 -3.93 -0.04
C LEU A 58 11.06 -3.12 -1.27
N THR A 59 12.35 -3.18 -1.60
CA THR A 59 12.93 -2.34 -2.66
C THR A 59 13.62 -3.11 -3.79
N ARG A 60 13.93 -4.39 -3.60
CA ARG A 60 14.53 -5.23 -4.65
C ARG A 60 13.45 -5.90 -5.47
N HIS A 61 13.63 -5.88 -6.78
CA HIS A 61 12.72 -6.53 -7.72
C HIS A 61 12.50 -8.02 -7.41
N ALA A 62 13.56 -8.76 -7.04
CA ALA A 62 13.45 -10.17 -6.70
C ALA A 62 12.51 -10.42 -5.51
N ASP A 63 12.62 -9.61 -4.45
CA ASP A 63 11.76 -9.72 -3.26
C ASP A 63 10.31 -9.37 -3.60
N LEU A 64 10.09 -8.32 -4.40
CA LEU A 64 8.76 -7.95 -4.89
C LEU A 64 8.11 -9.08 -5.70
N VAL A 65 8.86 -9.68 -6.65
CA VAL A 65 8.36 -10.79 -7.47
C VAL A 65 8.04 -12.01 -6.60
N ALA A 66 8.86 -12.31 -5.60
CA ALA A 66 8.60 -13.41 -4.67
C ALA A 66 7.30 -13.20 -3.89
N VAL A 67 7.06 -11.99 -3.36
CA VAL A 67 5.82 -11.65 -2.66
C VAL A 67 4.61 -11.70 -3.58
N TYR A 68 4.68 -11.05 -4.75
CA TYR A 68 3.54 -10.96 -5.67
C TYR A 68 3.12 -12.30 -6.28
N LYS A 69 4.04 -13.27 -6.38
CA LYS A 69 3.74 -14.60 -6.95
C LYS A 69 3.24 -15.63 -5.94
N ASP A 70 3.51 -15.45 -4.65
CA ASP A 70 3.11 -16.39 -3.59
C ASP A 70 1.90 -15.87 -2.82
N ALA A 71 0.75 -15.77 -3.49
CA ALA A 71 -0.50 -15.31 -2.91
C ALA A 71 -1.05 -16.24 -1.80
N ALA A 72 -0.52 -17.46 -1.68
CA ALA A 72 -0.88 -18.37 -0.60
C ALA A 72 -0.22 -17.97 0.73
N LYS A 73 1.00 -17.43 0.69
CA LYS A 73 1.69 -16.90 1.88
C LYS A 73 1.44 -15.41 2.09
N PHE A 74 1.34 -14.64 1.01
CA PHE A 74 1.17 -13.19 1.03
C PHE A 74 -0.24 -12.81 0.57
N SER A 75 -1.17 -12.86 1.53
CA SER A 75 -2.59 -12.57 1.31
C SER A 75 -2.82 -11.15 0.80
N SER A 76 -3.72 -11.03 -0.18
CA SER A 76 -4.27 -9.76 -0.63
C SER A 76 -5.60 -9.41 0.06
N ASP A 77 -6.16 -10.32 0.87
CA ASP A 77 -7.34 -10.03 1.68
C ASP A 77 -7.03 -8.91 2.70
N LYS A 78 -7.81 -7.83 2.65
CA LYS A 78 -7.61 -6.65 3.50
C LYS A 78 -8.67 -6.51 4.59
N ARG A 79 -9.46 -7.53 4.91
CA ARG A 79 -10.46 -7.44 5.99
C ARG A 79 -9.85 -7.05 7.32
N ILE A 80 -8.71 -7.65 7.69
CA ILE A 80 -8.02 -7.32 8.94
C ILE A 80 -7.52 -5.86 8.92
N GLU A 81 -6.89 -5.44 7.83
CA GLU A 81 -6.30 -4.10 7.68
C GLU A 81 -7.35 -2.99 7.58
N PHE A 82 -8.50 -3.26 6.96
CA PHE A 82 -9.56 -2.29 6.70
C PHE A 82 -10.60 -2.22 7.81
N ALA A 83 -10.76 -3.26 8.64
CA ALA A 83 -11.69 -3.22 9.76
C ALA A 83 -11.46 -2.01 10.68
N PRO A 84 -10.24 -1.74 11.20
CA PRO A 84 -10.00 -0.58 12.06
C PRO A 84 -10.07 0.77 11.32
N LYS A 85 -10.12 0.79 9.98
CA LYS A 85 -10.19 2.02 9.17
C LYS A 85 -11.60 2.38 8.72
N TYR A 86 -12.44 1.37 8.50
CA TYR A 86 -13.72 1.54 7.83
C TYR A 86 -14.89 0.87 8.55
N ASN A 87 -14.65 -0.05 9.50
CA ASN A 87 -15.72 -0.75 10.24
C ASN A 87 -15.89 -0.23 11.67
N HIS A 88 -15.90 1.08 11.82
CA HIS A 88 -16.06 1.77 13.09
C HIS A 88 -16.79 3.10 12.89
N GLU A 89 -17.11 3.78 13.97
CA GLU A 89 -17.83 5.05 13.92
C GLU A 89 -17.00 6.16 13.25
N PRO A 90 -17.59 7.00 12.38
CA PRO A 90 -19.02 7.11 12.05
C PRO A 90 -19.46 6.21 10.86
N PHE A 91 -18.59 5.37 10.33
CA PHE A 91 -18.83 4.62 9.10
C PHE A 91 -19.79 3.44 9.26
N ASN A 92 -19.95 2.92 10.49
CA ASN A 92 -20.91 1.86 10.83
C ASN A 92 -22.22 2.40 11.45
N GLN A 93 -22.51 3.70 11.27
CA GLN A 93 -23.69 4.36 11.83
C GLN A 93 -24.83 4.58 10.82
N ALA A 94 -26.04 4.76 11.35
CA ALA A 94 -27.19 5.22 10.58
C ALA A 94 -26.97 6.66 10.06
N PRO A 95 -27.56 7.05 8.91
CA PRO A 95 -28.50 6.27 8.10
C PRO A 95 -27.84 5.32 7.09
N PHE A 96 -26.51 5.29 7.01
CA PHE A 96 -25.80 4.56 5.95
C PHE A 96 -25.60 3.08 6.27
N ALA A 97 -25.35 2.74 7.53
CA ALA A 97 -25.19 1.36 7.99
C ALA A 97 -26.45 0.82 8.67
N LYS A 98 -26.70 -0.48 8.49
CA LYS A 98 -27.78 -1.20 9.18
C LYS A 98 -27.23 -1.82 10.48
N PRO A 99 -28.00 -1.85 11.58
CA PRO A 99 -27.59 -2.53 12.80
C PRO A 99 -27.16 -3.98 12.54
N GLY A 100 -25.98 -4.35 13.05
CA GLY A 100 -25.43 -5.71 12.93
C GLY A 100 -24.87 -6.06 11.54
N GLN A 101 -24.70 -5.09 10.64
CA GLN A 101 -24.02 -5.27 9.36
C GLN A 101 -22.64 -4.61 9.37
N ASP A 102 -21.76 -5.07 8.47
CA ASP A 102 -20.51 -4.40 8.15
C ASP A 102 -20.80 -2.97 7.68
N ALA A 103 -19.94 -2.01 8.04
CA ALA A 103 -20.00 -0.65 7.53
C ALA A 103 -19.93 -0.64 5.99
N PRO A 104 -20.70 0.20 5.27
CA PRO A 104 -20.71 0.20 3.81
C PRO A 104 -19.34 0.40 3.17
N LEU A 105 -18.47 1.24 3.75
CA LEU A 105 -17.10 1.41 3.26
C LEU A 105 -16.25 0.17 3.47
N PHE A 106 -16.38 -0.50 4.62
CA PHE A 106 -15.67 -1.73 4.90
C PHE A 106 -16.13 -2.87 3.98
N GLU A 107 -17.45 -3.02 3.81
CA GLU A 107 -18.04 -3.97 2.87
C GLU A 107 -17.53 -3.72 1.44
N HIS A 108 -17.60 -2.47 0.97
CA HIS A 108 -17.14 -2.11 -0.37
C HIS A 108 -15.66 -2.46 -0.58
N HIS A 109 -14.77 -2.02 0.31
CA HIS A 109 -13.33 -2.20 0.15
C HIS A 109 -12.90 -3.66 0.30
N THR A 110 -13.63 -4.48 1.07
CA THR A 110 -13.29 -5.90 1.28
C THR A 110 -13.94 -6.84 0.28
N ASN A 111 -14.84 -6.34 -0.57
CA ASN A 111 -15.46 -7.11 -1.66
C ASN A 111 -14.88 -6.77 -3.05
N SER A 112 -14.00 -5.77 -3.14
CA SER A 112 -13.30 -5.41 -4.38
C SER A 112 -12.35 -6.51 -4.85
N LEU A 113 -12.25 -6.71 -6.17
CA LEU A 113 -11.41 -7.76 -6.76
C LEU A 113 -9.95 -7.68 -6.27
N VAL A 114 -9.40 -6.47 -6.14
CA VAL A 114 -7.99 -6.25 -5.78
C VAL A 114 -7.66 -6.74 -4.35
N PHE A 115 -8.65 -6.80 -3.46
CA PHE A 115 -8.44 -7.05 -2.02
C PHE A 115 -9.06 -8.36 -1.54
N ASN A 116 -9.07 -9.39 -2.39
CA ASN A 116 -9.59 -10.71 -2.06
C ASN A 116 -8.60 -11.79 -2.51
N ASP A 117 -8.54 -12.89 -1.76
CA ASP A 117 -7.81 -14.09 -2.16
C ASP A 117 -8.71 -15.08 -2.93
N ALA A 118 -8.10 -16.15 -3.44
CA ALA A 118 -8.84 -17.31 -3.92
C ALA A 118 -9.65 -17.96 -2.78
N PRO A 119 -10.81 -18.60 -3.06
CA PRO A 119 -11.39 -18.87 -4.38
C PRO A 119 -12.22 -17.71 -4.95
N ARG A 120 -12.56 -16.70 -4.13
CA ARG A 120 -13.44 -15.61 -4.54
C ARG A 120 -12.82 -14.76 -5.64
N HIS A 121 -11.57 -14.34 -5.48
CA HIS A 121 -10.83 -13.58 -6.50
C HIS A 121 -10.84 -14.31 -7.84
N THR A 122 -10.50 -15.61 -7.84
CA THR A 122 -10.50 -16.45 -9.04
C THR A 122 -11.85 -16.46 -9.74
N ARG A 123 -12.94 -16.62 -8.98
CA ARG A 123 -14.31 -16.60 -9.53
C ARG A 123 -14.67 -15.25 -10.14
N VAL A 124 -14.47 -14.16 -9.40
CA VAL A 124 -14.84 -12.80 -9.84
C VAL A 124 -14.02 -12.39 -11.06
N ARG A 125 -12.71 -12.61 -11.05
CA ARG A 125 -11.82 -12.32 -12.19
C ARG A 125 -12.28 -13.04 -13.46
N LYS A 126 -12.65 -14.32 -13.35
CA LYS A 126 -13.14 -15.11 -14.49
C LYS A 126 -14.42 -14.53 -15.09
N LEU A 127 -15.34 -14.07 -14.25
CA LEU A 127 -16.60 -13.47 -14.71
C LEU A 127 -16.38 -12.13 -15.42
N ILE A 128 -15.49 -11.28 -14.91
CA ILE A 128 -15.18 -9.98 -15.53
C ILE A 128 -14.45 -10.16 -16.88
N MET A 129 -13.50 -11.08 -16.96
CA MET A 129 -12.73 -11.32 -18.19
C MET A 129 -13.51 -12.06 -19.28
N GLY A 130 -14.61 -12.73 -18.94
CA GLY A 130 -15.45 -13.47 -19.87
C GLY A 130 -16.72 -12.74 -20.30
N ALA A 131 -16.88 -11.46 -19.89
CA ALA A 131 -17.99 -10.58 -20.25
C ALA A 131 -17.64 -9.71 -21.47
#